data_AF-A0A817EJN0-F1
#
_entry.id   AF-A0A817EJN0-F1
#
_cell.length_a   1.000
_cell.length_b   1.000
_cell.length_c   1.000
_cell.angle_alpha   90.00
_cell.angle_beta   90.00
_cell.angle_gamma   90.00
#
_symmetry.space_group_name_H-M   'P 1'
#
loop_
_entity.id
_entity.type
_entity.pdbx_description
1 polymer ?
#
loop_
_entity_poly.entity_id
_entity_poly.type
_entity_poly.pdbx_seq_one_letter_code
_entity_poly.pdbx_strand_id
1 'polypeptide(L)'
;MGNKQERVMVEEEHTRALPTMSIQKFKPQYLQVSNRVFKTILSSAIPDANKIVHGLNTNEKLQMIRQMTEIRKDLHYFQLQQNLWQAYYNLGIKENI
;
A
#
# COMPACT_ATOMS: atom_id res chain seq x y z
N MET A 1 -9.94 5.70 64.05
CA MET A 1 -10.25 6.82 63.13
C MET A 1 -9.03 7.01 62.25
N GLY A 2 -8.93 6.52 61.02
CA GLY A 2 -9.94 6.19 60.04
C GLY A 2 -9.76 7.13 58.85
N ASN A 3 -9.01 6.66 57.83
CA ASN A 3 -9.03 7.08 56.41
C ASN A 3 -8.65 8.55 56.10
N LYS A 4 -8.13 8.95 54.95
CA LYS A 4 -7.82 8.35 53.62
C LYS A 4 -6.91 9.42 52.96
N GLN A 5 -5.69 9.09 52.53
CA GLN A 5 -5.36 8.90 51.11
C GLN A 5 -6.09 9.85 50.15
N GLU A 6 -5.36 10.85 49.67
CA GLU A 6 -5.62 11.48 48.38
C GLU A 6 -4.27 11.66 47.66
N ARG A 7 -3.62 10.53 47.39
CA ARG A 7 -2.69 10.46 46.26
C ARG A 7 -3.57 10.49 45.03
N VAL A 8 -3.59 11.64 44.36
CA VAL A 8 -4.05 11.77 42.99
C VAL A 8 -3.16 10.83 42.16
N MET A 9 -3.63 9.59 41.96
CA MET A 9 -3.14 8.75 40.88
C MET A 9 -3.65 9.42 39.62
N VAL A 10 -2.75 10.15 38.96
CA VAL A 10 -2.85 10.35 37.52
C VAL A 10 -2.71 8.94 36.95
N GLU A 11 -3.86 8.30 36.76
CA GLU A 11 -3.96 7.07 36.00
C GLU A 11 -3.61 7.46 34.56
N GLU A 12 -2.31 7.40 34.28
CA GLU A 12 -1.80 7.38 32.92
C GLU A 12 -2.42 6.16 32.26
N GLU A 13 -3.60 6.36 31.66
CA GLU A 13 -4.12 5.49 30.61
C GLU A 13 -3.03 5.43 29.55
N HIS A 14 -2.17 4.43 29.70
CA HIS A 14 -1.32 3.89 28.67
C HIS A 14 -2.27 3.47 27.56
N THR A 15 -2.60 4.44 26.70
CA THR A 15 -3.13 4.23 25.36
C THR A 15 -2.08 3.36 24.69
N ARG A 16 -2.25 2.05 24.81
CA ARG A 16 -1.46 1.06 24.10
C ARG A 16 -1.73 1.36 22.65
N ALA A 17 -0.87 2.17 22.05
CA ALA A 17 -0.86 2.41 20.63
C ALA A 17 -0.86 1.02 20.00
N LEU A 18 -1.98 0.66 19.36
CA LEU A 18 -2.07 -0.58 18.63
C LEU A 18 -0.87 -0.58 17.68
N PRO A 19 -0.02 -1.64 17.70
CA PRO A 19 1.10 -1.71 16.79
C PRO A 19 0.51 -1.57 15.39
N THR A 20 0.81 -0.46 14.73
CA THR A 20 0.50 -0.29 13.32
C THR A 20 1.27 -1.40 12.64
N MET A 21 0.56 -2.50 12.31
CA MET A 21 1.11 -3.55 11.48
C MET A 21 1.62 -2.83 10.24
N SER A 22 2.95 -2.72 10.13
CA SER A 22 3.55 -2.24 8.91
C SER A 22 3.18 -3.29 7.89
N ILE A 23 2.22 -2.94 7.03
CA ILE A 23 1.84 -3.84 5.96
C ILE A 23 3.08 -3.92 5.10
N GLN A 24 3.82 -5.03 5.22
CA GLN A 24 5.02 -5.26 4.44
C GLN A 24 4.61 -5.08 2.98
N LYS A 25 5.13 -4.03 2.35
CA LYS A 25 4.87 -3.77 0.95
C LYS A 25 5.39 -4.97 0.17
N PHE A 26 4.48 -5.80 -0.32
CA PHE A 26 4.84 -6.89 -1.23
C PHE A 26 5.53 -6.26 -2.44
N LYS A 27 6.82 -6.54 -2.61
CA LYS A 27 7.55 -6.12 -3.82
C LYS A 27 7.08 -7.03 -4.95
N PRO A 28 6.40 -6.48 -5.97
CA PRO A 28 5.93 -7.30 -7.06
C PRO A 28 7.11 -7.89 -7.83
N GLN A 29 7.00 -9.17 -8.18
CA GLN A 29 8.07 -9.95 -8.80
C GLN A 29 8.57 -9.34 -10.12
N TYR A 30 7.69 -8.65 -10.86
CA TYR A 30 8.05 -8.00 -12.12
C TYR A 30 9.11 -6.90 -11.99
N LEU A 31 9.44 -6.42 -10.79
CA LEU A 31 10.55 -5.48 -10.57
C LEU A 31 11.92 -6.16 -10.57
N GLN A 32 11.97 -7.46 -10.30
CA GLN A 32 13.22 -8.22 -10.16
C GLN A 32 13.50 -9.17 -11.33
N VAL A 33 12.54 -9.36 -12.24
CA VAL A 33 12.72 -10.21 -13.42
C VAL A 33 13.60 -9.54 -14.49
N SER A 34 14.25 -10.36 -15.31
CA SER A 34 15.07 -9.89 -16.44
C SER A 34 14.26 -9.06 -17.44
N ASN A 35 14.94 -8.22 -18.23
CA ASN A 35 14.29 -7.40 -19.26
C ASN A 35 13.53 -8.23 -20.30
N ARG A 36 14.02 -9.43 -20.63
CA ARG A 36 13.31 -10.36 -21.51
C ARG A 36 11.98 -10.78 -20.92
N VAL A 37 11.98 -11.25 -19.68
CA VAL A 37 10.75 -11.69 -18.99
C VAL A 37 9.79 -10.53 -18.79
N PHE A 38 10.30 -9.36 -18.42
CA PHE A 38 9.49 -8.15 -18.27
C PHE A 38 8.79 -7.76 -19.58
N LYS A 39 9.48 -7.81 -20.72
CA LYS A 39 8.86 -7.57 -22.04
C LYS A 39 7.77 -8.58 -22.35
N THR A 40 7.96 -9.86 -22.01
CA THR A 40 6.92 -10.89 -22.19
C THR A 40 5.67 -10.57 -21.35
N ILE A 41 5.85 -10.22 -20.06
CA ILE A 41 4.76 -9.82 -19.18
C ILE A 41 4.03 -8.59 -19.75
N LEU A 42 4.78 -7.57 -20.18
CA LEU A 42 4.21 -6.36 -20.78
C LEU A 42 3.42 -6.67 -22.06
N SER A 43 3.93 -7.59 -22.89
CA SER A 43 3.29 -8.01 -24.14
C SER A 43 1.98 -8.73 -23.89
N SER A 44 1.89 -9.52 -22.81
CA SER A 44 0.63 -10.17 -22.42
C SER A 44 -0.38 -9.23 -21.77
N ALA A 45 0.08 -8.13 -21.16
CA ALA A 45 -0.77 -7.21 -20.42
C ALA A 45 -1.42 -6.12 -21.29
N ILE A 46 -0.87 -5.86 -22.49
CA ILE A 46 -1.31 -4.77 -23.36
C ILE A 46 -1.80 -5.36 -24.70
N PRO A 47 -3.07 -5.15 -25.10
CA PRO A 47 -3.53 -5.49 -26.44
C PRO A 47 -2.69 -4.76 -27.50
N ASP A 48 -2.31 -5.45 -28.58
CA ASP A 48 -1.45 -4.90 -29.65
C ASP A 48 -0.07 -4.39 -29.18
N ALA A 49 0.49 -4.99 -28.12
CA ALA A 49 1.76 -4.59 -27.50
C ALA A 49 2.98 -4.60 -28.42
N ASN A 50 2.94 -5.29 -29.57
CA ASN A 50 4.11 -5.50 -30.44
C ASN A 50 4.82 -4.18 -30.80
N LYS A 51 4.08 -3.13 -31.15
CA LYS A 51 4.65 -1.81 -31.49
C LYS A 51 5.25 -1.11 -30.27
N ILE A 52 4.57 -1.20 -29.13
CA ILE A 52 4.98 -0.55 -27.87
C ILE A 52 6.23 -1.22 -27.30
N VAL A 53 6.24 -2.55 -27.23
CA VAL A 53 7.35 -3.36 -26.70
C VAL A 53 8.59 -3.25 -27.59
N HIS A 54 8.41 -3.13 -28.91
CA HIS A 54 9.51 -2.88 -29.84
C HIS A 54 10.15 -1.50 -29.59
N GLY A 55 9.35 -0.48 -29.26
CA GLY A 55 9.83 0.84 -28.88
C GLY A 55 10.63 0.88 -27.56
N LEU A 56 10.45 -0.12 -26.69
CA LEU A 56 11.19 -0.32 -25.44
C LEU A 56 12.50 -1.10 -25.67
N ASN A 57 13.31 -0.62 -26.61
CA ASN A 57 14.55 -1.27 -27.03
C ASN A 57 15.77 -0.95 -26.15
N THR A 58 15.70 0.08 -25.30
CA THR A 58 16.79 0.45 -24.39
C THR A 58 16.48 0.06 -22.94
N ASN A 59 17.53 -0.08 -22.14
CA ASN A 59 17.40 -0.43 -20.72
C ASN A 59 16.74 0.70 -19.93
N GLU A 60 17.02 1.95 -20.27
CA GLU A 60 16.48 3.15 -19.60
C GLU A 60 14.96 3.22 -19.78
N LYS A 61 14.47 2.97 -21.00
CA LYS A 61 13.03 2.92 -21.27
C LYS A 61 12.35 1.82 -20.48
N LEU A 62 12.95 0.63 -20.39
CA LEU A 62 12.40 -0.47 -19.60
C LEU A 62 12.39 -0.15 -18.11
N GLN A 63 13.44 0.48 -17.59
CA GLN A 63 13.49 0.91 -16.19
C GLN A 63 12.44 1.97 -15.88
N MET A 64 12.27 2.95 -16.76
CA MET A 64 11.24 3.98 -16.62
C MET A 64 9.83 3.36 -16.54
N ILE A 65 9.51 2.40 -17.41
CA ILE A 65 8.22 1.70 -17.35
C ILE A 65 8.07 0.91 -16.05
N ARG A 66 9.12 0.26 -15.54
CA ARG A 66 9.09 -0.42 -14.24
C ARG A 66 8.77 0.53 -13.10
N GLN A 67 9.45 1.68 -13.05
CA GLN A 67 9.23 2.71 -12.03
C GLN A 67 7.81 3.28 -12.12
N MET A 68 7.31 3.59 -13.32
CA MET A 68 5.93 4.04 -13.51
C MET A 68 4.91 3.01 -13.04
N THR A 69 5.16 1.73 -13.31
CA THR A 69 4.30 0.63 -12.87
C THR A 69 4.32 0.51 -11.34
N GLU A 70 5.47 0.70 -10.70
CA GLU A 70 5.59 0.71 -9.24
C GLU A 70 4.83 1.87 -8.60
N ILE A 71 4.97 3.09 -9.12
CA ILE A 71 4.24 4.28 -8.64
C ILE A 71 2.74 4.06 -8.78
N ARG A 72 2.27 3.55 -9.93
CA ARG A 72 0.85 3.29 -10.17
C ARG A 72 0.29 2.24 -9.21
N LYS A 73 1.05 1.18 -8.93
CA LYS A 73 0.67 0.17 -7.93
C LYS A 73 0.53 0.80 -6.54
N ASP A 74 1.51 1.60 -6.13
CA ASP A 74 1.50 2.25 -4.82
C ASP A 74 0.31 3.21 -4.68
N LEU A 75 0.01 4.00 -5.71
CA LEU A 75 -1.20 4.85 -5.75
C LEU A 75 -2.48 4.04 -5.63
N HIS A 76 -2.60 2.93 -6.38
CA HIS A 76 -3.78 2.08 -6.32
C HIS A 76 -3.97 1.48 -4.91
N TYR A 77 -2.87 1.06 -4.28
CA TYR A 77 -2.90 0.54 -2.93
C TYR A 77 -3.36 1.59 -1.91
N PHE A 78 -2.85 2.83 -1.98
CA PHE A 78 -3.32 3.92 -1.13
C PHE A 78 -4.81 4.22 -1.32
N GLN A 79 -5.29 4.23 -2.57
CA GLN A 79 -6.71 4.42 -2.84
C GLN A 79 -7.57 3.31 -2.22
N LEU A 80 -7.13 2.05 -2.33
CA LEU A 80 -7.83 0.93 -1.73
C LEU A 80 -7.90 1.06 -0.20
N GLN A 81 -6.79 1.45 0.43
CA GLN A 81 -6.76 1.71 1.88
C GLN A 81 -7.73 2.82 2.27
N GLN A 82 -7.73 3.94 1.55
CA GLN A 82 -8.66 5.04 1.79
C GLN A 82 -10.12 4.58 1.69
N ASN A 83 -10.45 3.81 0.66
CA ASN A 83 -11.80 3.29 0.46
C ASN A 83 -12.23 2.36 1.60
N LEU A 84 -11.32 1.50 2.10
CA LEU A 84 -11.59 0.64 3.25
C LEU A 84 -11.83 1.47 4.53
N TRP A 85 -10.98 2.45 4.80
CA TRP A 85 -11.16 3.35 5.95
C TRP A 85 -12.50 4.09 5.90
N GLN A 86 -12.87 4.62 4.73
CA GLN A 86 -14.16 5.28 4.55
C GLN A 86 -15.33 4.32 4.76
N ALA A 87 -15.22 3.06 4.31
CA ALA A 87 -16.25 2.05 4.52
C ALA A 87 -16.45 1.75 6.02
N TYR A 88 -15.36 1.57 6.79
CA TYR A 88 -15.44 1.37 8.24
C TYR A 88 -16.01 2.59 8.96
N TYR A 89 -15.60 3.80 8.58
CA TYR A 89 -16.14 5.03 9.15
C TYR A 89 -17.66 5.14 8.92
N ASN A 90 -18.10 4.89 7.68
CA ASN A 90 -19.52 4.92 7.34
C ASN A 90 -20.32 3.84 8.09
N LEU A 91 -19.72 2.66 8.31
CA LEU A 91 -20.33 1.61 9.10
C LEU A 91 -20.50 2.03 10.57
N GLY A 92 -19.46 2.61 11.18
CA GLY A 92 -19.52 3.12 12.56
C GLY A 92 -20.61 4.19 12.73
N ILE A 93 -20.69 5.16 11.82
CA ILE A 93 -21.78 6.15 11.81
C ILE A 93 -23.15 5.47 11.71
N LYS A 94 -23.30 4.49 10.83
CA LYS A 94 -24.57 3.79 10.61
C LYS A 94 -24.98 2.97 11.85
N GLU A 95 -24.01 2.36 12.52
CA GLU A 95 -24.22 1.56 13.73
C GLU A 95 -24.26 2.43 15.00
N ASN A 96 -24.07 3.74 14.87
CA ASN A 96 -24.05 4.73 15.95
C ASN A 96 -22.99 4.39 17.03
N ILE A 97 -21.85 3.89 16.57
CA ILE A 97 -20.65 3.57 17.35
C ILE A 97 -19.67 4.74 17.28
#